data_AF-A0A1C2DS33-F1
#
_entry.id   AF-A0A1C2DS33-F1
#
_cell.length_a   1.000
_cell.length_b   1.000
_cell.length_c   1.000
_cell.angle_alpha   90.00
_cell.angle_beta   90.00
_cell.angle_gamma   90.00
#
_symmetry.space_group_name_H-M   'P 1'
#
loop_
_entity.id
_entity.type
_entity.pdbx_description
1 polymer ?
#
loop_
_entity_poly.entity_id
_entity_poly.type
_entity_poly.pdbx_seq_one_letter_code
_entity_poly.pdbx_strand_id
1 'polypeptide(L)'
;MRVLANVHIEPSNDTDEANARLITVAPELFEELKRLRLAYVNLLEIGRDRIIAFGGSCDPVDVMEASDPALRSADIIISKAEGHQHA
;
A
#
# COMPACT_ATOMS: atom_id res chain seq x y z
N MET A 1 20.38 54.74 13.20
CA MET A 1 19.07 54.05 13.33
C MET A 1 19.16 52.79 12.46
N ARG A 2 19.29 51.59 13.05
CA ARG A 2 19.38 50.32 12.31
C ARG A 2 18.03 49.61 12.42
N VAL A 3 17.36 49.42 11.29
CA VAL A 3 16.11 48.67 11.19
C VAL A 3 16.48 47.19 11.15
N LEU A 4 16.11 46.44 12.20
CA LEU A 4 16.17 44.98 12.20
C LEU A 4 14.96 44.48 11.40
N ALA A 5 15.22 43.84 10.26
CA ALA A 5 14.18 43.18 9.50
C ALA A 5 13.68 41.98 10.32
N ASN A 6 12.47 42.08 10.86
CA ASN A 6 11.75 40.94 11.39
C ASN A 6 11.49 39.96 10.25
N VAL A 7 12.30 38.90 10.17
CA VAL A 7 11.97 37.71 9.37
C VAL A 7 10.75 37.09 10.03
N HIS A 8 9.59 37.24 9.40
CA HIS A 8 8.39 36.51 9.76
C HIS A 8 8.63 35.05 9.33
N ILE A 9 9.06 34.22 10.26
CA ILE A 9 9.06 32.76 10.07
C ILE A 9 7.60 32.35 10.17
N GLU A 10 6.96 32.05 9.04
CA GLU A 10 5.63 31.47 9.08
C GLU A 10 5.71 30.13 9.84
N PRO A 11 4.83 29.87 10.81
CA PRO A 11 4.75 28.55 11.43
C PRO A 11 4.48 27.52 10.32
N SER A 12 5.21 26.40 10.34
CA SER A 12 5.12 25.32 9.35
C SER A 12 3.66 25.08 8.97
N ASN A 13 3.34 25.18 7.68
CA ASN A 13 1.95 25.06 7.25
C ASN A 13 1.44 23.64 7.60
N ASP A 14 0.15 23.50 7.92
CA ASP A 14 -0.45 22.22 8.35
C ASP A 14 -0.21 21.06 7.36
N THR A 15 0.04 21.37 6.08
CA THR A 15 0.37 20.42 5.02
C THR A 15 1.78 19.85 5.19
N ASP A 16 2.75 20.65 5.62
CA ASP A 16 4.14 20.21 5.85
C ASP A 16 4.18 19.18 6.98
N GLU A 17 3.42 19.42 8.06
CA GLU A 17 3.31 18.50 9.18
C GLU A 17 2.59 17.19 8.77
N ALA A 18 1.54 17.29 7.96
CA ALA A 18 0.84 16.12 7.43
C ALA A 18 1.75 15.27 6.51
N ASN A 19 2.53 15.92 5.65
CA ASN A 19 3.49 15.25 4.77
C ASN A 19 4.61 14.57 5.58
N ALA A 20 5.13 15.22 6.62
CA ALA A 20 6.14 14.64 7.49
C ALA A 20 5.65 13.36 8.17
N ARG A 21 4.39 13.36 8.67
CA ARG A 21 3.76 12.17 9.24
C ARG A 21 3.62 11.04 8.21
N LEU A 22 3.15 11.36 6.99
CA LEU A 22 3.00 10.38 5.91
C LEU A 22 4.33 9.76 5.48
N ILE A 23 5.38 10.57 5.31
CA ILE A 23 6.72 10.09 4.95
C ILE A 23 7.28 9.16 6.04
N THR A 24 7.05 9.51 7.31
CA THR A 24 7.51 8.71 8.45
C THR A 24 6.90 7.31 8.47
N VAL A 25 5.60 7.19 8.16
CA VAL A 25 4.90 5.89 8.17
C VAL A 25 4.92 5.16 6.82
N ALA A 26 5.37 5.79 5.75
CA ALA A 26 5.33 5.24 4.39
C ALA A 26 6.02 3.86 4.27
N PRO A 27 7.18 3.58 4.90
CA PRO A 27 7.79 2.25 4.84
C PRO A 27 6.92 1.17 5.51
N GLU A 28 6.36 1.46 6.67
CA GLU A 28 5.48 0.53 7.39
C GLU A 28 4.17 0.31 6.62
N LEU A 29 3.58 1.37 6.08
CA LEU A 29 2.37 1.29 5.26
C LEU A 29 2.60 0.44 4.00
N PHE A 30 3.77 0.57 3.37
CA PHE A 30 4.15 -0.23 2.21
C PHE A 30 4.26 -1.73 2.56
N GLU A 31 4.93 -2.07 3.67
CA GLU A 31 5.04 -3.45 4.12
C GLU A 31 3.68 -4.03 4.54
N GLU A 32 2.82 -3.24 5.19
CA GLU A 32 1.46 -3.66 5.53
C GLU A 32 0.60 -3.89 4.28
N LEU A 33 0.76 -3.09 3.22
CA LEU A 33 0.07 -3.35 1.95
C LEU A 33 0.50 -4.69 1.33
N LYS A 34 1.80 -5.02 1.36
CA LYS A 34 2.31 -6.32 0.90
C LYS A 34 1.74 -7.48 1.72
N ARG A 35 1.70 -7.34 3.05
CA ARG A 35 1.10 -8.33 3.95
C ARG A 35 -0.39 -8.50 3.70
N LEU A 36 -1.12 -7.41 3.50
CA LEU A 36 -2.55 -7.43 3.22
C LEU A 36 -2.85 -8.13 1.89
N ARG A 37 -2.07 -7.81 0.84
CA ARG A 37 -2.15 -8.48 -0.46
C ARG A 37 -1.96 -10.00 -0.32
N LEU A 38 -0.91 -10.43 0.39
CA LEU A 38 -0.64 -11.84 0.64
C LEU A 38 -1.79 -12.51 1.43
N ALA A 39 -2.27 -11.85 2.49
CA ALA A 39 -3.37 -12.35 3.31
C ALA A 39 -4.66 -12.54 2.49
N TYR A 40 -4.92 -11.64 1.53
CA TYR A 40 -6.07 -11.78 0.64
C TYR A 40 -5.93 -13.01 -0.27
N VAL A 41 -4.76 -13.25 -0.86
CA VAL A 41 -4.55 -14.46 -1.68
C VAL A 41 -4.67 -15.75 -0.85
N ASN A 42 -4.17 -15.75 0.39
CA ASN A 42 -4.37 -16.88 1.31
C ASN A 42 -5.87 -17.13 1.58
N LEU A 43 -6.67 -16.07 1.69
CA LEU A 43 -8.12 -16.20 1.85
C LEU A 43 -8.79 -16.81 0.60
N LEU A 44 -8.35 -16.42 -0.60
CA LEU A 44 -8.82 -17.03 -1.85
C LEU A 44 -8.50 -18.53 -1.89
N GLU A 45 -7.28 -18.91 -1.50
CA GLU A 45 -6.86 -20.30 -1.42
C GLU A 45 -7.69 -21.12 -0.43
N ILE A 46 -7.90 -20.61 0.79
CA ILE A 46 -8.75 -21.27 1.79
C ILE A 46 -10.19 -21.43 1.27
N GLY A 47 -10.71 -20.40 0.57
CA GLY A 47 -12.03 -20.44 -0.05
C GLY A 47 -12.12 -21.52 -1.13
N ARG A 48 -11.15 -21.57 -2.04
CA ARG A 48 -11.02 -22.58 -3.10
C ARG A 48 -11.00 -23.99 -2.49
N ASP A 49 -10.14 -24.22 -1.50
CA ASP A 49 -9.98 -25.54 -0.88
C ASP A 49 -11.27 -26.03 -0.23
N ARG A 50 -12.01 -25.13 0.43
CA ARG A 50 -13.33 -25.47 0.99
C ARG A 50 -14.33 -25.82 -0.10
N ILE A 51 -14.40 -25.05 -1.18
CA ILE A 51 -15.32 -25.32 -2.30
C ILE A 51 -15.03 -26.70 -2.90
N ILE A 52 -13.75 -27.02 -3.15
CA ILE A 52 -13.32 -28.31 -3.69
C ILE A 52 -13.65 -29.44 -2.69
N ALA A 53 -13.39 -29.25 -1.39
CA ALA A 53 -13.69 -30.25 -0.37
C ALA A 53 -15.18 -30.59 -0.26
N PHE A 54 -16.07 -29.65 -0.59
CA PHE A 54 -17.52 -29.88 -0.65
C PHE A 54 -18.01 -30.41 -2.00
N GLY A 55 -17.11 -30.77 -2.92
CA GLY A 55 -17.45 -31.31 -4.25
C GLY A 55 -17.80 -30.25 -5.28
N GLY A 56 -17.54 -28.98 -5.01
CA GLY A 56 -17.69 -27.88 -5.97
C GLY A 56 -16.48 -27.76 -6.90
N SER A 57 -16.62 -26.90 -7.90
CA SER A 57 -15.51 -26.46 -8.76
C SER A 57 -15.17 -25.01 -8.47
N CYS A 58 -13.90 -24.67 -8.49
CA CYS A 58 -13.38 -23.32 -8.33
C CYS A 58 -12.18 -23.15 -9.25
N ASP A 59 -11.94 -21.92 -9.72
CA ASP A 59 -10.78 -21.62 -10.53
C ASP A 59 -9.47 -21.83 -9.73
N PRO A 60 -8.36 -22.14 -10.39
CA PRO A 60 -7.04 -22.11 -9.78
C PRO A 60 -6.71 -20.72 -9.18
N VAL A 61 -5.95 -20.68 -8.08
CA VAL A 61 -5.68 -19.41 -7.36
C VAL A 61 -4.90 -18.41 -8.20
N ASP A 62 -3.99 -18.86 -9.06
CA ASP A 62 -3.27 -17.99 -9.99
C ASP A 62 -4.21 -17.31 -11.00
N VAL A 63 -5.25 -18.02 -11.47
CA VAL A 63 -6.30 -17.44 -12.33
C VAL A 63 -7.15 -16.43 -11.56
N MET A 64 -7.57 -16.79 -10.34
CA MET A 64 -8.33 -15.89 -9.47
C MET A 64 -7.55 -14.60 -9.18
N GLU A 65 -6.28 -14.72 -8.79
CA GLU A 65 -5.37 -13.61 -8.51
C GLU A 65 -5.17 -12.71 -9.74
N ALA A 66 -4.91 -13.29 -10.92
CA ALA A 66 -4.70 -12.53 -12.14
C ALA A 66 -5.96 -11.82 -12.65
N SER A 67 -7.14 -12.32 -12.29
CA SER A 67 -8.43 -11.76 -12.71
C SER A 67 -9.02 -10.74 -11.73
N ASP A 68 -8.57 -10.72 -10.48
CA ASP A 68 -9.09 -9.81 -9.44
C ASP A 68 -8.57 -8.37 -9.65
N PRO A 69 -9.47 -7.38 -9.88
CA PRO A 69 -9.06 -6.00 -10.12
C PRO A 69 -8.38 -5.33 -8.93
N ALA A 70 -8.71 -5.71 -7.69
CA ALA A 70 -8.14 -5.13 -6.49
C ALA A 70 -6.71 -5.66 -6.25
N LEU A 71 -6.47 -6.96 -6.46
CA LEU A 71 -5.12 -7.53 -6.40
C LEU A 71 -4.22 -6.94 -7.49
N ARG A 72 -4.73 -6.81 -8.72
CA ARG A 72 -4.00 -6.12 -9.80
C ARG A 72 -3.66 -4.67 -9.45
N SER A 73 -4.58 -3.93 -8.85
CA SER A 73 -4.33 -2.55 -8.42
C SER A 73 -3.25 -2.50 -7.34
N ALA A 74 -3.33 -3.38 -6.34
CA ALA A 74 -2.33 -3.49 -5.28
C ALA A 74 -0.94 -3.83 -5.84
N ASP A 75 -0.84 -4.80 -6.74
CA ASP A 75 0.42 -5.21 -7.37
C ASP A 75 1.05 -4.05 -8.17
N ILE A 76 0.25 -3.24 -8.87
CA ILE A 76 0.73 -2.04 -9.57
C ILE A 76 1.33 -1.03 -8.59
N ILE A 77 0.66 -0.75 -7.47
CA ILE A 77 1.13 0.23 -6.48
C ILE A 77 2.38 -0.29 -5.77
N ILE A 78 2.40 -1.57 -5.39
CA ILE A 78 3.56 -2.21 -4.77
C ILE A 78 4.76 -2.14 -5.73
N SER A 79 4.58 -2.53 -6.99
CA SER A 79 5.65 -2.48 -8.00
C SER A 79 6.20 -1.07 -8.21
N LYS A 80 5.34 -0.05 -8.19
CA LYS A 80 5.76 1.36 -8.28
C LYS A 80 6.60 1.77 -7.07
N ALA A 81 6.20 1.38 -5.86
CA ALA A 81 6.92 1.71 -4.64
C ALA A 81 8.28 1.00 -4.53
N GLU A 82 8.39 -0.24 -5.04
CA GLU A 82 9.66 -0.97 -5.13
C GLU A 82 10.67 -0.31 -6.09
N GLY A 83 10.18 0.35 -7.14
CA GLY A 83 10.99 1.08 -8.11
C GLY A 83 11.53 2.45 -7.68
N HIS A 84 11.27 2.91 -6.45
CA HIS A 84 11.71 4.21 -5.92
C HIS A 84 12.71 4.10 -4.75
N GLN A 85 13.25 2.93 -4.43
CA GLN A 85 14.16 2.75 -3.29
C GLN A 85 15.66 2.99 -3.59
N HIS A 86 16.02 3.44 -4.80
CA HIS A 86 17.41 3.83 -5.12
C HIS A 86 17.44 5.05 -6.06
N ALA A 87 17.48 6.26 -5.48
CA ALA A 87 17.99 7.48 -6.10
C ALA A 87 18.55 8.41 -5.03
#